data_AF-A0A4Q0Z0P8-F1
#
_entry.id   AF-A0A4Q0Z0P8-F1
#
_cell.length_a   1.000
_cell.length_b   1.000
_cell.length_c   1.000
_cell.angle_alpha   90.00
_cell.angle_beta   90.00
_cell.angle_gamma   90.00
#
_symmetry.space_group_name_H-M   'P 1'
#
loop_
_entity.id
_entity.type
_entity.pdbx_description
1 polymer ?
#
loop_
_entity_poly.entity_id
_entity_poly.type
_entity_poly.pdbx_seq_one_letter_code
_entity_poly.pdbx_strand_id
1 'polypeptide(L)'
;MEKEKLNNIADFTVIKHLPRVKFNLSNNDYCIASAIYTLSHNPSSKFVGWYYGKIETLGKKFNLGRSTSYNCVNKLISSGLVEKNEETNFLKTTKLWWDEFESIKLVRSK
;
A
#
# COMPACT_ATOMS: atom_id res chain seq x y z
N MET A 1 -20.30 -11.62 -15.49
CA MET A 1 -19.32 -12.50 -14.78
C MET A 1 -17.86 -12.15 -15.07
N GLU A 2 -17.39 -12.13 -16.32
CA GLU A 2 -15.95 -11.88 -16.59
C GLU A 2 -15.55 -10.40 -16.36
N LYS A 3 -16.37 -9.44 -16.81
CA LYS A 3 -16.18 -8.00 -16.55
C LYS A 3 -16.18 -7.62 -15.06
N GLU A 4 -17.01 -8.26 -14.24
CA GLU A 4 -17.03 -8.01 -12.77
C GLU A 4 -15.81 -8.60 -12.05
N LYS A 5 -15.20 -9.66 -12.57
CA LYS A 5 -13.94 -10.19 -12.05
C LYS A 5 -12.78 -9.23 -12.31
N LEU A 6 -12.73 -8.59 -13.49
CA LEU A 6 -11.71 -7.59 -13.82
C LEU A 6 -11.83 -6.31 -12.96
N ASN A 7 -13.05 -5.87 -12.64
CA ASN A 7 -13.27 -4.66 -11.81
C ASN A 7 -12.69 -4.76 -10.38
N ASN A 8 -12.28 -5.94 -9.94
CA ASN A 8 -11.73 -6.15 -8.59
C ASN A 8 -10.21 -6.26 -8.54
N ILE A 9 -9.53 -6.29 -9.70
CA ILE A 9 -8.07 -6.41 -9.83
C ILE A 9 -7.47 -5.02 -9.99
N ALA A 10 -6.27 -4.81 -9.45
CA ALA A 10 -5.53 -3.57 -9.68
C ALA A 10 -5.04 -3.51 -11.15
N ASP A 11 -5.20 -2.35 -11.79
CA ASP A 11 -4.84 -2.15 -13.20
C ASP A 11 -3.32 -2.18 -13.42
N PHE A 12 -2.62 -1.12 -13.00
CA PHE A 12 -1.15 -1.07 -13.00
C PHE A 12 -0.63 -0.35 -11.76
N THR A 13 0.67 -0.52 -11.49
CA THR A 13 1.37 0.17 -10.40
C THR A 13 2.75 0.56 -10.86
N VAL A 14 3.09 1.86 -10.76
CA VAL A 14 4.44 2.34 -11.05
C VAL A 14 5.33 2.06 -9.85
N ILE A 15 6.35 1.23 -10.05
CA ILE A 15 7.29 0.82 -8.99
C ILE A 15 8.50 1.75 -8.97
N LYS A 16 8.74 2.38 -7.82
CA LYS A 16 9.97 3.16 -7.56
C LYS A 16 11.07 2.22 -7.10
N HIS A 17 11.92 1.80 -8.04
CA HIS A 17 12.90 0.74 -7.82
C HIS A 17 13.94 1.05 -6.74
N LEU A 18 14.50 2.26 -6.72
CA LEU A 18 15.55 2.64 -5.76
C LEU A 18 15.10 2.50 -4.29
N PRO A 19 14.02 3.19 -3.84
CA PRO A 19 13.56 3.03 -2.48
C PRO A 19 13.03 1.60 -2.22
N ARG A 20 12.41 0.94 -3.21
CA ARG A 20 12.01 -0.47 -3.06
C ARG A 20 13.20 -1.37 -2.68
N VAL A 21 14.33 -1.23 -3.36
CA VAL A 21 15.55 -2.00 -3.07
C VAL A 21 16.16 -1.57 -1.74
N LYS A 22 16.23 -0.26 -1.45
CA LYS A 22 16.73 0.28 -0.17
C LYS A 22 16.01 -0.33 1.04
N PHE A 23 14.70 -0.49 0.97
CA PHE A 23 13.88 -1.06 2.03
C PHE A 23 13.69 -2.59 1.91
N ASN A 24 14.42 -3.24 1.01
CA ASN A 24 14.36 -4.69 0.75
C ASN A 24 12.91 -5.18 0.49
N LEU A 25 12.11 -4.39 -0.23
CA LEU A 25 10.72 -4.71 -0.55
C LEU A 25 10.64 -5.58 -1.81
N SER A 26 9.80 -6.60 -1.79
CA SER A 26 9.35 -7.28 -3.01
C SER A 26 8.40 -6.36 -3.79
N ASN A 27 8.11 -6.72 -5.04
CA ASN A 27 7.08 -6.00 -5.81
C ASN A 27 5.70 -6.11 -5.13
N ASN A 28 5.41 -7.24 -4.49
CA ASN A 28 4.15 -7.43 -3.76
C ASN A 28 4.06 -6.52 -2.52
N ASP A 29 5.15 -6.42 -1.74
CA ASP A 29 5.22 -5.51 -0.61
C ASP A 29 4.94 -4.06 -1.06
N TYR A 30 5.56 -3.65 -2.17
CA TYR A 30 5.36 -2.34 -2.77
C TYR A 30 3.92 -2.10 -3.21
N CYS A 31 3.32 -3.04 -3.94
CA CYS A 31 1.94 -2.93 -4.44
C CYS A 31 0.94 -2.80 -3.28
N ILE A 32 1.12 -3.56 -2.20
CA ILE A 32 0.29 -3.46 -1.01
C ILE A 32 0.43 -2.08 -0.34
N ALA A 33 1.66 -1.58 -0.14
CA ALA A 33 1.88 -0.26 0.46
C ALA A 33 1.31 0.88 -0.41
N SER A 34 1.53 0.82 -1.72
CA SER A 34 1.00 1.79 -2.67
C SER A 34 -0.53 1.80 -2.67
N ALA A 35 -1.18 0.63 -2.54
CA ALA A 35 -2.63 0.56 -2.46
C ALA A 35 -3.17 1.09 -1.13
N ILE A 36 -2.51 0.80 0.00
CA ILE A 36 -2.85 1.40 1.30
C ILE A 36 -2.75 2.93 1.22
N TYR A 37 -1.68 3.46 0.62
CA TYR A 37 -1.52 4.90 0.39
C TYR A 37 -2.70 5.47 -0.42
N THR A 38 -2.96 4.94 -1.61
CA THR A 38 -4.06 5.43 -2.47
C THR A 38 -5.42 5.37 -1.79
N LEU A 39 -5.74 4.25 -1.14
CA LEU A 39 -7.06 4.04 -0.54
C LEU A 39 -7.27 4.83 0.75
N SER A 40 -6.21 5.07 1.55
CA SER A 40 -6.27 5.91 2.75
C SER A 40 -6.45 7.39 2.42
N HIS A 41 -5.94 7.84 1.26
CA HIS A 41 -6.11 9.22 0.77
C HIS A 41 -7.38 9.43 -0.07
N ASN A 42 -8.23 8.41 -0.22
CA ASN A 42 -9.49 8.56 -0.93
C ASN A 42 -10.39 9.59 -0.19
N PRO A 43 -10.73 10.74 -0.80
CA PRO A 43 -11.53 11.78 -0.15
C PRO A 43 -12.96 11.33 0.14
N SER A 44 -13.45 10.31 -0.55
CA SER A 44 -14.76 9.70 -0.31
C SER A 44 -14.73 8.57 0.73
N SER A 45 -13.58 8.29 1.34
CA SER A 45 -13.47 7.31 2.42
C SER A 45 -14.24 7.77 3.66
N LYS A 46 -14.99 6.86 4.28
CA LYS A 46 -15.61 7.09 5.59
C LYS A 46 -14.57 7.42 6.68
N PHE A 47 -13.36 6.88 6.54
CA PHE A 47 -12.25 7.09 7.46
C PHE A 47 -11.11 7.74 6.69
N VAL A 48 -11.15 9.07 6.61
CA VAL A 48 -10.14 9.87 5.89
C VAL A 48 -8.76 9.65 6.52
N GLY A 49 -7.76 9.39 5.68
CA GLY A 49 -6.39 9.11 6.12
C GLY A 49 -6.15 7.66 6.57
N TRP A 50 -7.16 6.79 6.49
CA TRP A 50 -7.04 5.38 6.91
C TRP A 50 -7.64 4.42 5.89
N TYR A 51 -6.90 3.38 5.58
CA TYR A 51 -7.43 2.19 4.93
C TYR A 51 -8.11 1.30 5.97
N TYR A 52 -9.44 1.16 5.85
CA TYR A 52 -10.29 0.42 6.79
C TYR A 52 -10.74 -0.96 6.25
N GLY A 53 -10.27 -1.35 5.06
CA GLY A 53 -10.62 -2.63 4.46
C GLY A 53 -9.84 -3.82 5.03
N LYS A 54 -10.26 -5.04 4.69
CA LYS A 54 -9.57 -6.27 5.08
C LYS A 54 -8.30 -6.47 4.25
N ILE A 55 -7.18 -6.80 4.91
CA ILE A 55 -5.89 -7.10 4.26
C ILE A 55 -6.03 -8.20 3.19
N GLU A 56 -6.82 -9.24 3.46
CA GLU A 56 -7.07 -10.31 2.48
C GLU A 56 -7.75 -9.78 1.21
N THR A 57 -8.74 -8.89 1.36
CA THR A 57 -9.44 -8.27 0.22
C THR A 57 -8.49 -7.39 -0.58
N LEU A 58 -7.58 -6.68 0.10
CA LEU A 58 -6.52 -5.91 -0.57
C LEU A 58 -5.59 -6.80 -1.39
N GLY A 59 -5.11 -7.89 -0.79
CA GLY A 59 -4.22 -8.85 -1.45
C GLY A 59 -4.81 -9.51 -2.68
N LYS A 60 -6.11 -9.82 -2.67
CA LYS A 60 -6.82 -10.37 -3.83
C LYS A 60 -6.77 -9.45 -5.05
N LYS A 61 -6.66 -8.12 -4.86
CA LYS A 61 -6.49 -7.17 -5.97
C LYS A 61 -5.19 -7.39 -6.75
N PHE A 62 -4.21 -8.02 -6.12
CA PHE A 62 -2.89 -8.33 -6.68
C PHE A 62 -2.68 -9.85 -6.85
N ASN A 63 -3.77 -10.64 -6.84
CA ASN A 63 -3.73 -12.10 -6.92
C ASN A 63 -2.86 -12.76 -5.83
N LEU A 64 -2.84 -12.18 -4.63
CA LEU A 64 -2.08 -12.70 -3.49
C LEU A 64 -2.95 -13.55 -2.56
N GLY A 65 -2.35 -14.61 -2.03
CA GLY A 65 -2.92 -15.39 -0.94
C GLY A 65 -3.00 -14.59 0.37
N ARG A 66 -3.87 -15.03 1.29
CA ARG A 66 -4.07 -14.39 2.58
C ARG A 66 -2.77 -14.27 3.38
N SER A 67 -2.06 -15.37 3.57
CA SER A 67 -0.78 -15.42 4.29
C SER A 67 0.25 -14.46 3.70
N THR A 68 0.44 -14.47 2.38
CA THR A 68 1.31 -13.52 1.67
C THR A 68 0.93 -12.07 1.95
N SER A 69 -0.37 -11.75 1.92
CA SER A 69 -0.88 -10.39 2.13
C SER A 69 -0.58 -9.89 3.55
N TYR A 70 -0.82 -10.73 4.56
CA TYR A 70 -0.49 -10.39 5.95
C TYR A 70 1.03 -10.28 6.17
N ASN A 71 1.82 -11.15 5.56
CA ASN A 71 3.28 -11.08 5.63
C ASN A 71 3.81 -9.77 5.02
N CYS A 72 3.25 -9.33 3.89
CA CYS A 72 3.58 -8.04 3.29
C CYS A 72 3.28 -6.90 4.27
N VAL A 73 2.06 -6.86 4.83
CA VAL A 73 1.66 -5.80 5.78
C VAL A 73 2.54 -5.79 7.03
N ASN A 74 2.80 -6.96 7.63
CA ASN A 74 3.65 -7.06 8.82
C ASN A 74 5.08 -6.58 8.53
N LYS A 75 5.63 -6.92 7.36
CA LYS A 75 6.94 -6.43 6.91
C LYS A 75 6.94 -4.90 6.74
N LEU A 76 5.91 -4.34 6.12
CA LEU A 76 5.75 -2.89 5.96
C LEU A 76 5.61 -2.16 7.30
N ILE A 77 4.94 -2.77 8.28
CA ILE A 77 4.87 -2.24 9.65
C ILE A 77 6.24 -2.30 10.33
N SER A 78 6.93 -3.45 10.26
CA SER A 78 8.25 -3.62 10.88
C SER A 78 9.33 -2.70 10.27
N SER A 79 9.16 -2.27 9.01
CA SER A 79 10.05 -1.33 8.33
C SER A 79 9.65 0.15 8.55
N GLY A 80 8.60 0.41 9.33
CA GLY A 80 8.11 1.76 9.62
C GLY A 80 7.46 2.47 8.42
N LEU A 81 7.17 1.76 7.33
CA LEU A 81 6.54 2.32 6.12
C LEU A 81 5.01 2.37 6.22
N VAL A 82 4.43 1.48 7.01
CA VAL A 82 3.00 1.44 7.33
C VAL A 82 2.84 1.47 8.84
N GLU A 83 1.83 2.19 9.32
CA GLU A 83 1.39 2.12 10.71
C GLU A 83 -0.02 1.52 10.79
N LYS A 84 -0.30 0.90 11.93
CA LYS A 84 -1.57 0.24 12.22
C LYS A 84 -2.15 0.88 13.48
N ASN A 85 -3.38 1.36 13.39
CA ASN A 85 -4.09 1.86 14.56
C ASN A 85 -4.43 0.68 15.50
N GLU A 86 -4.06 0.79 16.78
CA GLU A 86 -4.17 -0.31 17.75
C GLU A 86 -5.63 -0.67 18.10
N GLU A 87 -6.52 0.32 18.10
CA GLU A 87 -7.93 0.14 18.47
C GLU A 87 -8.75 -0.42 17.30
N THR A 88 -8.55 0.12 16.10
CA THR A 88 -9.39 -0.15 14.92
C THR A 88 -8.76 -1.15 13.95
N ASN A 89 -7.46 -1.42 14.07
CA ASN A 89 -6.65 -2.18 13.12
C ASN A 89 -6.54 -1.57 11.71
N PHE A 90 -6.97 -0.31 11.51
CA PHE A 90 -6.84 0.37 10.23
C PHE A 90 -5.39 0.66 9.90
N LEU A 91 -5.08 0.74 8.62
CA LEU A 91 -3.73 0.91 8.11
C LEU A 91 -3.58 2.26 7.43
N LYS A 92 -2.42 2.88 7.56
CA LYS A 92 -2.02 3.99 6.69
C LYS A 92 -0.52 3.95 6.50
N THR A 93 -0.05 4.48 5.38
CA THR A 93 1.39 4.68 5.20
C THR A 93 1.88 5.83 6.07
N THR A 94 3.12 5.73 6.55
CA THR A 94 3.73 6.76 7.39
C THR A 94 4.29 7.92 6.56
N LYS A 95 4.77 8.98 7.24
CA LYS A 95 5.56 10.04 6.59
C LYS A 95 6.81 9.49 5.88
N LEU A 96 7.42 8.42 6.40
CA LEU A 96 8.59 7.79 5.77
C LEU A 96 8.26 7.29 4.36
N TRP A 97 7.09 6.67 4.17
CA TRP A 97 6.64 6.29 2.82
C TRP A 97 6.51 7.52 1.91
N TRP A 98 5.90 8.60 2.39
CA TRP A 98 5.79 9.83 1.60
C TRP A 98 7.16 10.36 1.19
N ASP A 99 8.09 10.50 2.14
CA ASP A 99 9.41 11.07 1.89
C ASP A 99 10.21 10.21 0.88
N GLU A 100 10.23 8.88 1.09
CA GLU A 100 11.06 7.95 0.32
C GLU A 100 10.45 7.53 -1.01
N PHE A 101 9.13 7.52 -1.12
CA PHE A 101 8.45 7.08 -2.33
C PHE A 101 7.79 8.27 -3.02
N GLU A 102 6.87 8.99 -2.40
CA GLU A 102 6.03 9.98 -3.10
C GLU A 102 6.71 11.31 -3.42
N SER A 103 7.54 11.82 -2.50
CA SER A 103 8.12 13.16 -2.61
C SER A 103 9.22 13.30 -3.67
N ILE A 104 9.78 12.18 -4.16
CA ILE A 104 10.88 12.14 -5.13
C ILE A 104 10.52 12.84 -6.46
N LYS A 105 9.23 12.96 -6.79
CA LYS A 105 8.77 13.69 -7.99
C LYS A 105 9.01 15.21 -7.92
N LEU A 106 9.27 15.77 -6.74
CA LEU A 106 9.33 17.22 -6.49
C LEU A 106 10.72 17.73 -6.13
N VAL A 107 11.79 16.96 -6.38
CA VAL A 107 13.15 17.48 -6.23
C VAL A 107 13.34 18.60 -7.24
N ARG A 108 13.20 19.85 -6.76
CA ARG A 108 13.57 21.08 -7.45
C ARG A 108 14.90 20.85 -8.16
N SER A 109 14.90 21.03 -9.48
CA SER A 109 16.13 21.35 -10.19
C SER A 109 16.82 22.46 -9.41
N LYS A 110 18.06 22.19 -8.96
CA LYS A 110 18.93 23.26 -8.47
C LYS A 110 19.18 24.26 -9.58
#